data_AF-A0A2T7PB19-F1
#
_entry.id   AF-A0A2T7PB19-F1
#
_cell.length_a   1.000
_cell.length_b   1.000
_cell.length_c   1.000
_cell.angle_alpha   90.00
_cell.angle_beta   90.00
_cell.angle_gamma   90.00
#
_symmetry.space_group_name_H-M   'P 1'
#
loop_
_entity.id
_entity.type
_entity.pdbx_description
1 polymer ?
#
loop_
_entity_poly.entity_id
_entity_poly.type
_entity_poly.pdbx_seq_one_letter_code
_entity_poly.pdbx_strand_id
1 'polypeptide(L)'
;MPDSTSELTVEDPVTHSEKIPVYINITLLKVGCDYVGLDIQDDMGRHEVGFQDNTVKVPQEGGGCRFESHFLINKVPGNFHVSTHSARKQPEEPNMSHIVHKVRFGMELEEGKNVKGSFNPLQNVDKSNSDAMASHDYILRVVPSVYEDIKGNIQFPFQYTFSSREVVQFHHGGVAMPAIWFRYELSPITVRYKEKRKPFYTFLTTVCAIVGGTFTVAGILDSLLFSATEIFRKAELGKLG
;
A
#
# COMPACT_ATOMS: atom_id res chain seq x y z
N MET A 1 20.20 -2.54 -8.99
CA MET A 1 19.13 -2.98 -8.08
C MET A 1 18.69 -4.38 -8.47
N PRO A 2 18.39 -5.27 -7.51
CA PRO A 2 17.78 -6.57 -7.78
C PRO A 2 16.47 -6.39 -8.54
N ASP A 3 16.14 -7.34 -9.40
CA ASP A 3 14.84 -7.37 -10.07
C ASP A 3 13.83 -8.12 -9.19
N SER A 4 12.57 -7.71 -9.20
CA SER A 4 11.50 -8.35 -8.41
C SER A 4 10.48 -8.98 -9.33
N THR A 5 10.29 -10.29 -9.20
CA THR A 5 9.23 -11.03 -9.92
C THR A 5 8.05 -11.30 -8.97
N SER A 6 6.82 -11.11 -9.45
CA SER A 6 5.59 -11.42 -8.70
C SER A 6 4.85 -12.61 -9.30
N GLU A 7 4.40 -13.53 -8.46
CA GLU A 7 3.60 -14.70 -8.83
C GLU A 7 2.33 -14.77 -7.95
N LEU A 8 1.23 -15.29 -8.47
CA LEU A 8 -0.04 -15.43 -7.74
C LEU A 8 -0.25 -16.90 -7.33
N THR A 9 -0.61 -17.13 -6.06
CA THR A 9 -0.96 -18.44 -5.51
C THR A 9 -2.28 -18.38 -4.74
N VAL A 10 -2.84 -19.52 -4.32
CA VAL A 10 -4.11 -19.62 -3.57
C VAL A 10 -3.87 -20.15 -2.14
N GLU A 11 -2.60 -20.33 -1.77
CA GLU A 11 -2.22 -20.86 -0.47
C GLU A 11 -2.15 -19.74 0.58
N ASP A 12 -2.62 -20.00 1.80
CA ASP A 12 -2.37 -19.11 2.95
C ASP A 12 -0.87 -19.15 3.28
N PRO A 13 -0.15 -18.03 3.13
CA PRO A 13 1.29 -18.01 3.35
C PRO A 13 1.66 -18.02 4.84
N VAL A 14 0.73 -17.72 5.75
CA VAL A 14 0.97 -17.59 7.19
C VAL A 14 0.22 -18.68 7.95
N THR A 15 0.54 -19.95 7.73
CA THR A 15 -0.19 -21.07 8.33
C THR A 15 -0.03 -21.21 9.85
N HIS A 16 0.97 -20.56 10.44
CA HIS A 16 1.29 -20.68 11.87
C HIS A 16 0.55 -19.67 12.78
N SER A 17 -0.22 -18.76 12.20
CA SER A 17 -1.00 -17.76 12.95
C SER A 17 -2.40 -17.63 12.37
N GLU A 18 -3.42 -17.67 13.23
CA GLU A 18 -4.82 -17.39 12.87
C GLU A 18 -5.15 -15.90 12.90
N LYS A 19 -4.19 -15.06 13.29
CA LYS A 19 -4.35 -13.61 13.46
C LYS A 19 -3.42 -12.81 12.56
N ILE A 20 -3.88 -11.63 12.16
CA ILE A 20 -3.14 -10.66 11.37
C ILE A 20 -2.86 -9.43 12.26
N PRO A 21 -1.60 -8.98 12.37
CA PRO A 21 -1.28 -7.72 13.02
C PRO A 21 -1.72 -6.54 12.18
N VAL A 22 -2.33 -5.55 12.82
CA VAL A 22 -2.79 -4.31 12.22
C VAL A 22 -2.17 -3.14 12.97
N TYR A 23 -1.71 -2.15 12.22
CA TYR A 23 -1.31 -0.85 12.73
C TYR A 23 -2.18 0.23 12.11
N ILE A 24 -2.73 1.12 12.94
CA ILE A 24 -3.46 2.30 12.51
C ILE A 24 -2.83 3.56 13.09
N ASN A 25 -2.77 4.60 12.28
CA ASN A 25 -2.43 5.96 12.66
C ASN A 25 -3.42 6.93 12.01
N ILE A 26 -4.22 7.60 12.82
CA ILE A 26 -5.30 8.47 12.38
C ILE A 26 -5.40 9.68 13.31
N THR A 27 -5.64 10.86 12.74
CA THR A 27 -5.95 12.07 13.50
C THR A 27 -7.41 12.42 13.35
N LEU A 28 -8.16 12.47 14.47
CA LEU A 28 -9.46 13.11 14.53
C LEU A 28 -9.27 14.59 14.84
N LEU A 29 -9.87 15.48 14.04
CA LEU A 29 -9.55 16.91 14.11
C LEU A 29 -10.29 17.65 15.22
N LYS A 30 -11.46 17.14 15.62
CA LYS A 30 -12.42 17.83 16.50
C LYS A 30 -12.90 16.97 17.67
N VAL A 31 -12.30 15.79 17.87
CA VAL A 31 -12.64 14.87 18.96
C VAL A 31 -11.42 14.68 19.86
N GLY A 32 -11.58 15.00 21.15
CA GLY A 32 -10.53 14.86 22.14
C GLY A 32 -10.21 13.39 22.48
N CYS A 33 -9.00 13.13 22.95
CA CYS A 33 -8.48 11.78 23.17
C CYS A 33 -9.25 10.95 24.22
N ASP A 34 -9.94 11.60 25.15
CA ASP A 34 -10.77 10.95 26.16
C ASP A 34 -12.01 10.28 25.55
N TYR A 35 -12.43 10.71 24.36
CA TYR A 35 -13.58 10.16 23.66
C TYR A 35 -13.20 9.06 22.67
N VAL A 36 -12.03 9.15 22.02
CA VAL A 36 -11.67 8.25 20.93
C VAL A 36 -11.40 6.84 21.45
N GLY A 37 -11.98 5.82 20.83
CA GLY A 37 -11.64 4.42 21.08
C GLY A 37 -11.64 3.60 19.80
N LEU A 38 -11.12 2.38 19.92
CA LEU A 38 -11.08 1.39 18.85
C LEU A 38 -11.92 0.18 19.26
N ASP A 39 -12.87 -0.16 18.42
CA ASP A 39 -13.70 -1.35 18.58
C ASP A 39 -13.34 -2.36 17.49
N ILE A 40 -13.33 -3.65 17.81
CA ILE A 40 -12.96 -4.75 16.90
C ILE A 40 -14.11 -5.76 16.88
N GLN A 41 -14.59 -6.10 15.69
CA GLN A 41 -15.65 -7.08 15.49
C GLN A 41 -15.37 -7.96 14.27
N ASP A 42 -15.72 -9.24 14.35
CA ASP A 42 -15.63 -10.14 13.20
C ASP A 42 -16.82 -11.10 13.08
N ASP A 43 -16.92 -11.75 11.93
CA ASP A 43 -18.02 -12.65 11.59
C ASP A 43 -18.00 -13.96 12.39
N MET A 44 -16.89 -14.26 13.08
CA MET A 44 -16.77 -15.38 14.03
C MET A 44 -17.31 -15.04 15.41
N GLY A 45 -17.88 -13.84 15.59
CA GLY A 45 -18.53 -13.41 16.82
C GLY A 45 -17.57 -12.76 17.82
N ARG A 46 -16.33 -12.45 17.45
CA ARG A 46 -15.50 -11.57 18.28
C ARG A 46 -16.14 -10.20 18.31
N HIS A 47 -16.25 -9.64 19.51
CA HIS A 47 -16.67 -8.25 19.71
C HIS A 47 -15.91 -7.70 20.92
N GLU A 48 -15.06 -6.72 20.66
CA GLU A 48 -14.18 -6.09 21.65
C GLU A 48 -14.37 -4.58 21.58
N VAL A 49 -14.85 -3.98 22.67
CA VAL A 49 -15.18 -2.56 22.75
C VAL A 49 -14.04 -1.82 23.47
N GLY A 50 -13.56 -0.74 22.87
CA GLY A 50 -12.58 0.16 23.50
C GLY A 50 -11.23 -0.49 23.76
N PHE A 51 -10.66 -1.18 22.77
CA PHE A 51 -9.31 -1.74 22.81
C PHE A 51 -8.28 -0.67 23.27
N GLN A 52 -7.48 -1.01 24.28
CA GLN A 52 -6.53 -0.07 24.92
C GLN A 52 -5.06 -0.49 24.80
N ASP A 53 -4.78 -1.78 24.62
CA ASP A 53 -3.40 -2.27 24.58
C ASP A 53 -2.63 -1.67 23.39
N ASN A 54 -1.34 -1.39 23.56
CA ASN A 54 -0.47 -0.81 22.52
C ASN A 54 -1.10 0.39 21.77
N THR A 55 -1.88 1.19 22.50
CA THR A 55 -2.59 2.35 21.96
C THR A 55 -2.02 3.62 22.54
N VAL A 56 -1.67 4.57 21.68
CA VAL A 56 -1.12 5.87 22.02
C VAL A 56 -2.08 6.95 21.52
N LYS A 57 -2.42 7.87 22.41
CA LYS A 57 -3.29 9.00 22.11
C LYS A 57 -2.55 10.30 22.41
N VAL A 58 -2.43 11.16 21.41
CA VAL A 58 -1.73 12.44 21.52
C VAL A 58 -2.71 13.57 21.22
N PRO A 59 -3.03 14.44 22.21
CA PRO A 59 -3.88 15.61 21.98
C PRO A 59 -3.31 16.48 20.85
N GLN A 60 -4.19 17.02 20.02
CA GLN A 60 -3.82 17.92 18.92
C GLN A 60 -4.31 19.34 19.21
N GLU A 61 -3.64 20.32 18.58
CA GLU A 61 -4.11 21.70 18.60
C GLU A 61 -5.53 21.78 18.04
N GLY A 62 -6.39 22.58 18.68
CA GLY A 62 -7.80 22.70 18.28
C GLY A 62 -8.74 21.62 18.83
N GLY A 63 -8.29 20.81 19.80
CA GLY A 63 -9.15 19.87 20.54
C GLY A 63 -9.29 18.49 19.90
N GLY A 64 -8.49 18.19 18.89
CA GLY A 64 -8.44 16.87 18.24
C GLY A 64 -7.57 15.85 18.99
N CYS A 65 -7.46 14.66 18.40
CA CYS A 65 -6.64 13.59 18.91
C CYS A 65 -5.97 12.83 17.78
N ARG A 66 -4.66 12.62 17.89
CA ARG A 66 -3.93 11.63 17.09
C ARG A 66 -3.96 10.30 17.83
N PHE A 67 -4.51 9.30 17.17
CA PHE A 67 -4.74 7.96 17.69
C PHE A 67 -3.88 6.97 16.91
N GLU A 68 -3.00 6.27 17.62
CA GLU A 68 -2.15 5.21 17.08
C GLU A 68 -2.41 3.92 17.86
N SER A 69 -2.56 2.78 17.16
CA SER A 69 -2.80 1.50 17.83
C SER A 69 -2.23 0.33 17.05
N HIS A 70 -1.73 -0.67 17.79
CA HIS A 70 -1.32 -1.96 17.29
C HIS A 70 -2.20 -3.06 17.88
N PHE A 71 -2.90 -3.81 17.03
CA PHE A 71 -3.83 -4.84 17.45
C PHE A 71 -3.80 -6.05 16.51
N LEU A 72 -4.44 -7.13 16.94
CA LEU A 72 -4.56 -8.36 16.16
C LEU A 72 -6.03 -8.54 15.73
N ILE A 73 -6.26 -8.84 14.46
CA ILE A 73 -7.56 -9.26 13.93
C ILE A 73 -7.54 -10.74 13.56
N ASN A 74 -8.69 -11.39 13.56
CA ASN A 74 -8.79 -12.78 13.09
C ASN A 74 -8.74 -12.82 11.56
N LYS A 75 -8.30 -13.95 11.00
CA LYS A 75 -8.28 -14.19 9.54
C LYS A 75 -9.66 -14.52 8.95
N VAL A 76 -10.67 -13.74 9.33
CA VAL A 76 -12.04 -13.84 8.83
C VAL A 76 -12.56 -12.43 8.55
N PRO A 77 -13.54 -12.26 7.64
CA PRO A 77 -14.12 -10.96 7.39
C PRO A 77 -14.62 -10.31 8.69
N GLY A 78 -14.49 -8.98 8.75
CA GLY A 78 -14.82 -8.23 9.95
C GLY A 78 -14.63 -6.73 9.78
N ASN A 79 -14.60 -6.03 10.90
CA ASN A 79 -14.29 -4.62 10.94
C ASN A 79 -13.55 -4.24 12.21
N PHE A 80 -12.73 -3.22 12.11
CA PHE A 80 -12.37 -2.41 13.26
C PHE A 80 -12.83 -0.98 12.99
N HIS A 81 -13.23 -0.25 14.02
CA HIS A 81 -13.74 1.09 13.83
C HIS A 81 -13.30 2.02 14.96
N VAL A 82 -13.02 3.25 14.58
CA VAL A 82 -12.67 4.33 15.50
C VAL A 82 -13.93 5.12 15.78
N SER A 83 -14.31 5.21 17.04
CA SER A 83 -15.58 5.81 17.46
C SER A 83 -15.46 6.45 18.84
N THR A 84 -16.54 7.08 19.30
CA THR A 84 -16.67 7.52 20.69
C THR A 84 -17.40 6.52 21.59
N HIS A 85 -17.74 5.34 21.07
CA HIS A 85 -18.62 4.37 21.74
C HIS A 85 -18.08 3.92 23.11
N SER A 86 -16.76 3.70 23.20
CA SER A 86 -16.09 3.27 24.44
C SER A 86 -15.89 4.40 25.47
N ALA A 87 -16.24 5.65 25.14
CA ALA A 87 -16.07 6.77 26.05
C ALA A 87 -17.08 6.73 27.22
N ARG A 88 -16.63 7.08 28.43
CA ARG A 88 -17.49 7.14 29.63
C ARG A 88 -18.62 8.17 29.50
N LYS A 89 -18.37 9.25 28.77
CA LYS A 89 -19.33 10.30 28.43
C LYS A 89 -19.23 10.55 26.93
N GLN A 90 -20.36 10.65 26.24
CA GLN A 90 -20.37 11.00 24.82
C GLN A 90 -20.15 12.51 24.63
N PRO A 91 -19.46 12.92 23.54
CA PRO A 91 -19.35 14.34 23.20
C PRO A 91 -20.73 14.88 22.82
N GLU A 92 -21.00 16.14 23.18
CA GLU A 92 -22.27 16.82 22.86
C GLU A 92 -22.38 17.05 21.35
N GLU A 93 -21.26 17.36 20.69
CA GLU A 93 -21.14 17.54 19.25
C GLU A 93 -20.07 16.57 18.70
N PRO A 94 -20.44 15.33 18.35
CA PRO A 94 -19.49 14.42 17.73
C PRO A 94 -19.05 14.97 16.36
N ASN A 95 -17.79 14.73 15.98
CA ASN A 95 -17.28 15.16 14.68
C ASN A 95 -16.22 14.18 14.18
N MET A 96 -16.57 13.37 13.17
CA MET A 96 -15.68 12.33 12.64
C MET A 96 -14.80 12.79 11.48
N SER A 97 -14.62 14.11 11.29
CA SER A 97 -13.59 14.63 10.36
C SER A 97 -12.19 14.22 10.81
N HIS A 98 -11.41 13.68 9.88
CA HIS A 98 -10.16 13.02 10.22
C HIS A 98 -9.15 13.00 9.07
N ILE A 99 -7.92 12.64 9.39
CA ILE A 99 -6.85 12.34 8.43
C ILE A 99 -6.30 10.95 8.77
N VAL A 100 -6.37 10.02 7.82
CA VAL A 100 -5.75 8.70 7.95
C VAL A 100 -4.30 8.83 7.50
N HIS A 101 -3.35 8.66 8.43
CA HIS A 101 -1.92 8.70 8.11
C HIS A 101 -1.41 7.35 7.61
N LYS A 102 -1.85 6.27 8.25
CA LYS A 102 -1.41 4.91 7.91
C LYS A 102 -2.39 3.85 8.41
N VAL A 103 -2.69 2.89 7.55
CA VAL A 103 -3.34 1.62 7.93
C VAL A 103 -2.53 0.51 7.31
N ARG A 104 -1.97 -0.38 8.13
CA ARG A 104 -1.05 -1.42 7.69
C ARG A 104 -1.48 -2.76 8.25
N PHE A 105 -1.47 -3.78 7.40
CA PHE A 105 -1.72 -5.17 7.75
C PHE A 105 -0.42 -5.98 7.59
N GLY A 106 -0.14 -6.89 8.53
CA GLY A 106 1.03 -7.77 8.47
C GLY A 106 2.33 -7.13 8.93
N MET A 107 3.43 -7.46 8.26
CA MET A 107 4.76 -6.87 8.49
C MET A 107 4.93 -5.57 7.70
N GLU A 108 5.81 -4.70 8.19
CA GLU A 108 6.24 -3.51 7.45
C GLU A 108 7.36 -3.89 6.48
N LEU A 109 7.16 -3.58 5.20
CA LEU A 109 8.24 -3.70 4.22
C LEU A 109 9.26 -2.59 4.46
N GLU A 110 10.53 -2.96 4.49
CA GLU A 110 11.62 -1.98 4.61
C GLU A 110 11.57 -0.96 3.47
N GLU A 111 11.93 0.28 3.80
CA GLU A 111 12.00 1.36 2.82
C GLU A 111 13.09 1.05 1.76
N GLY A 112 12.80 1.32 0.49
CA GLY A 112 13.74 1.10 -0.61
C GLY A 112 13.73 -0.31 -1.23
N LYS A 113 12.85 -1.23 -0.81
CA LYS A 113 12.60 -2.47 -1.57
C LYS A 113 11.86 -2.16 -2.87
N ASN A 114 12.26 -2.78 -3.97
CA ASN A 114 11.64 -2.58 -5.29
C ASN A 114 10.38 -3.46 -5.46
N VAL A 115 9.43 -3.34 -4.52
CA VAL A 115 8.17 -4.08 -4.55
C VAL A 115 7.07 -3.13 -5.01
N LYS A 116 6.53 -3.37 -6.20
CA LYS A 116 5.36 -2.65 -6.69
C LYS A 116 4.11 -3.30 -6.09
N GLY A 117 3.48 -2.62 -5.15
CA GLY A 117 2.28 -3.10 -4.47
C GLY A 117 1.56 -2.02 -3.68
N SER A 118 0.32 -2.29 -3.29
CA SER A 118 -0.55 -1.36 -2.57
C SER A 118 -0.60 -1.69 -1.07
N PHE A 119 0.48 -1.38 -0.34
CA PHE A 119 0.65 -1.76 1.06
C PHE A 119 0.07 -0.75 2.07
N ASN A 120 -0.16 0.50 1.65
CA ASN A 120 -0.77 1.55 2.47
C ASN A 120 -1.58 2.56 1.63
N PRO A 121 -2.54 2.15 0.79
CA PRO A 121 -3.30 3.09 -0.05
C PRO A 121 -4.17 4.08 0.71
N LEU A 122 -4.43 3.89 2.01
CA LEU A 122 -5.10 4.92 2.85
C LEU A 122 -4.14 5.99 3.36
N GLN A 123 -2.87 5.98 2.96
CA GLN A 123 -1.90 6.97 3.37
C GLN A 123 -2.35 8.38 3.01
N ASN A 124 -2.39 9.26 4.03
CA ASN A 124 -2.75 10.66 3.91
C ASN A 124 -4.16 10.89 3.31
N VAL A 125 -5.09 9.96 3.50
CA VAL A 125 -6.49 10.20 3.12
C VAL A 125 -7.08 11.26 4.06
N ASP A 126 -7.47 12.38 3.48
CA ASP A 126 -7.97 13.56 4.19
C ASP A 126 -9.49 13.67 4.08
N LYS A 127 -10.16 13.69 5.23
CA LYS A 127 -11.60 13.90 5.43
C LYS A 127 -11.86 15.10 6.34
N SER A 128 -11.01 16.12 6.30
CA SER A 128 -11.15 17.35 7.07
C SER A 128 -12.40 18.17 6.73
N ASN A 129 -12.85 18.10 5.47
CA ASN A 129 -13.99 18.87 4.96
C ASN A 129 -15.30 18.05 4.89
N SER A 130 -15.35 16.89 5.54
CA SER A 130 -16.56 16.06 5.60
C SER A 130 -17.62 16.65 6.53
N ASP A 131 -18.85 16.14 6.41
CA ASP A 131 -19.88 16.43 7.40
C ASP A 131 -19.45 15.87 8.77
N ALA A 132 -19.63 16.66 9.85
CA ALA A 132 -19.23 16.27 11.19
C ALA A 132 -19.92 14.97 11.66
N MET A 133 -21.19 14.80 11.28
CA MET A 133 -22.04 13.68 11.67
C MET A 133 -22.03 12.53 10.67
N ALA A 134 -21.22 12.61 9.62
CA ALA A 134 -21.07 11.49 8.71
C ALA A 134 -20.27 10.35 9.35
N SER A 135 -20.79 9.14 9.18
CA SER A 135 -19.99 7.93 9.31
C SER A 135 -19.16 7.73 8.05
N HIS A 136 -17.94 7.23 8.23
CA HIS A 136 -17.01 6.94 7.15
C HIS A 136 -16.79 5.44 7.06
N ASP A 137 -17.21 4.82 5.96
CA ASP A 137 -16.98 3.40 5.70
C ASP A 137 -15.81 3.25 4.71
N TYR A 138 -14.71 2.67 5.16
CA TYR A 138 -13.60 2.19 4.35
C TYR A 138 -13.74 0.68 4.15
N ILE A 139 -14.02 0.26 2.92
CA ILE A 139 -14.16 -1.16 2.56
C ILE A 139 -12.83 -1.63 1.98
N LEU A 140 -12.14 -2.49 2.71
CA LEU A 140 -10.78 -2.94 2.46
C LEU A 140 -10.78 -4.37 1.94
N ARG A 141 -10.27 -4.58 0.73
CA ARG A 141 -9.99 -5.92 0.20
C ARG A 141 -8.53 -6.24 0.43
N VAL A 142 -8.26 -7.05 1.43
CA VAL A 142 -6.92 -7.34 1.95
C VAL A 142 -6.38 -8.60 1.28
N VAL A 143 -5.18 -8.52 0.72
CA VAL A 143 -4.52 -9.57 -0.06
C VAL A 143 -3.21 -9.95 0.65
N PRO A 144 -3.08 -11.19 1.15
CA PRO A 144 -1.81 -11.70 1.68
C PRO A 144 -0.68 -11.56 0.67
N SER A 145 0.52 -11.22 1.14
CA SER A 145 1.71 -11.17 0.30
C SER A 145 2.89 -11.81 0.99
N VAL A 146 3.77 -12.40 0.19
CA VAL A 146 5.05 -12.98 0.63
C VAL A 146 6.15 -12.22 -0.08
N TYR A 147 7.10 -11.70 0.67
CA TYR A 147 8.29 -11.07 0.10
C TYR A 147 9.53 -11.86 0.50
N GLU A 148 10.27 -12.36 -0.49
CA GLU A 148 11.52 -13.09 -0.33
C GLU A 148 12.67 -12.24 -0.91
N ASP A 149 13.60 -11.82 -0.04
CA ASP A 149 14.77 -11.04 -0.45
C ASP A 149 15.86 -11.92 -1.10
N ILE A 150 16.90 -11.28 -1.65
CA ILE A 150 18.04 -11.99 -2.26
C ILE A 150 18.83 -12.90 -1.30
N LYS A 151 18.67 -12.74 0.02
CA LYS A 151 19.32 -13.56 1.05
C LYS A 151 18.43 -14.72 1.49
N GLY A 152 17.19 -14.79 1.00
CA GLY A 152 16.19 -15.78 1.40
C GLY A 152 15.41 -15.40 2.66
N ASN A 153 15.51 -14.15 3.15
CA ASN A 153 14.65 -13.68 4.25
C ASN A 153 13.23 -13.52 3.73
N ILE A 154 12.27 -14.04 4.50
CA ILE A 154 10.85 -14.02 4.14
C ILE A 154 10.10 -13.04 5.07
N GLN A 155 9.27 -12.18 4.48
CA GLN A 155 8.36 -11.29 5.18
C GLN A 155 6.93 -11.50 4.69
N PHE A 156 5.96 -11.25 5.56
CA PHE A 156 4.53 -11.44 5.30
C PHE A 156 3.74 -10.11 5.39
N PRO A 157 3.98 -9.17 4.46
CA PRO A 157 3.15 -7.97 4.36
C PRO A 157 1.78 -8.31 3.74
N PHE A 158 0.82 -7.43 3.92
CA PHE A 158 -0.48 -7.54 3.26
C PHE A 158 -0.72 -6.29 2.45
N GLN A 159 -1.21 -6.48 1.23
CA GLN A 159 -1.69 -5.40 0.39
C GLN A 159 -3.17 -5.23 0.63
N TYR A 160 -3.71 -4.08 0.26
CA TYR A 160 -5.14 -3.95 0.15
C TYR A 160 -5.52 -2.96 -0.93
N THR A 161 -6.77 -3.02 -1.36
CA THR A 161 -7.43 -1.92 -2.07
C THR A 161 -8.56 -1.41 -1.21
N PHE A 162 -8.97 -0.15 -1.40
CA PHE A 162 -10.08 0.39 -0.66
C PHE A 162 -11.07 1.13 -1.55
N SER A 163 -12.32 1.11 -1.11
CA SER A 163 -13.33 2.10 -1.50
C SER A 163 -13.83 2.80 -0.24
N SER A 164 -14.31 4.03 -0.39
CA SER A 164 -14.80 4.83 0.74
C SER A 164 -16.21 5.33 0.49
N ARG A 165 -17.05 5.31 1.53
CA ARG A 165 -18.40 5.87 1.53
C ARG A 165 -18.58 6.77 2.75
N GLU A 166 -19.32 7.85 2.59
CA GLU A 166 -19.65 8.81 3.64
C GLU A 166 -21.18 8.90 3.75
N VAL A 167 -21.71 8.68 4.95
CA VAL A 167 -23.17 8.63 5.19
C VAL A 167 -23.51 9.18 6.56
N VAL A 168 -24.41 10.15 6.61
CA VAL A 168 -25.13 10.51 7.84
C VAL A 168 -26.25 9.49 8.05
N GLN A 169 -26.16 8.71 9.12
CA GLN A 169 -27.14 7.68 9.43
C GLN A 169 -28.21 8.22 10.37
N PHE A 170 -29.47 7.84 10.14
CA PHE A 170 -30.60 8.24 10.98
C PHE A 170 -31.23 7.00 11.64
N HIS A 171 -31.64 7.15 12.89
CA HIS A 171 -32.42 6.20 13.66
C HIS A 171 -33.74 6.83 14.10
N HIS A 172 -34.64 6.00 14.66
CA HIS A 172 -35.99 6.43 15.07
C HIS A 172 -36.00 7.62 16.04
N GLY A 173 -34.89 7.91 16.73
CA GLY A 173 -34.74 9.02 17.67
C GLY A 173 -33.80 10.16 17.23
N GLY A 174 -33.31 10.18 15.98
CA GLY A 174 -32.41 11.24 15.49
C GLY A 174 -31.21 10.70 14.69
N VAL A 175 -30.14 11.49 14.60
CA VAL A 175 -28.89 11.08 13.93
C VAL A 175 -28.21 10.00 14.77
N ALA A 176 -27.82 8.90 14.14
CA ALA A 176 -27.06 7.82 14.78
C ALA A 176 -25.62 8.29 15.07
N MET A 177 -25.01 7.76 16.13
CA MET A 177 -23.64 8.11 16.49
C MET A 177 -22.68 7.76 15.35
N PRO A 178 -21.91 8.72 14.83
CA PRO A 178 -21.01 8.46 13.71
C PRO A 178 -19.79 7.66 14.18
N ALA A 179 -19.18 6.94 13.24
CA ALA A 179 -17.91 6.26 13.46
C ALA A 179 -17.12 6.13 12.14
N ILE A 180 -15.84 5.82 12.28
CA ILE A 180 -14.90 5.60 11.16
C ILE A 180 -14.65 4.10 11.08
N TRP A 181 -15.30 3.44 10.13
CA TRP A 181 -15.29 1.99 9.96
C TRP A 181 -14.25 1.55 8.95
N PHE A 182 -13.43 0.57 9.32
CA PHE A 182 -12.52 -0.15 8.44
C PHE A 182 -13.00 -1.60 8.32
N ARG A 183 -13.85 -1.84 7.32
CA ARG A 183 -14.43 -3.15 7.02
C ARG A 183 -13.45 -3.90 6.15
N TYR A 184 -12.99 -5.06 6.57
CA TYR A 184 -11.97 -5.81 5.86
C TYR A 184 -12.47 -7.20 5.44
N GLU A 185 -12.08 -7.61 4.25
CA GLU A 185 -12.32 -8.94 3.69
C GLU A 185 -11.00 -9.48 3.13
N LEU A 186 -10.69 -10.74 3.44
CA LEU A 186 -9.48 -11.39 2.95
C LEU A 186 -9.71 -12.01 1.58
N SER A 187 -8.81 -11.71 0.65
CA SER A 187 -8.77 -12.36 -0.65
C SER A 187 -8.20 -13.77 -0.52
N PRO A 188 -8.74 -14.75 -1.27
CA PRO A 188 -8.21 -16.12 -1.27
C PRO A 188 -6.89 -16.25 -2.04
N ILE A 189 -6.43 -15.19 -2.71
CA ILE A 189 -5.16 -15.21 -3.46
C ILE A 189 -4.02 -14.61 -2.63
N THR A 190 -2.81 -15.06 -2.90
CA THR A 190 -1.58 -14.60 -2.30
C THR A 190 -0.62 -14.12 -3.38
N VAL A 191 0.02 -12.97 -3.15
CA VAL A 191 1.03 -12.43 -4.07
C VAL A 191 2.42 -12.73 -3.53
N ARG A 192 3.23 -13.49 -4.26
CA ARG A 192 4.61 -13.80 -3.89
C ARG A 192 5.59 -12.96 -4.70
N TYR A 193 6.33 -12.10 -4.03
CA TYR A 193 7.43 -11.32 -4.56
C TYR A 193 8.75 -12.02 -4.23
N LYS A 194 9.58 -12.23 -5.25
CA LYS A 194 10.91 -12.80 -5.09
C LYS A 194 11.94 -11.91 -5.77
N GLU A 195 12.92 -11.45 -4.99
CA GLU A 195 14.06 -10.74 -5.55
C GLU A 195 15.04 -11.71 -6.21
N LYS A 196 15.40 -11.42 -7.46
CA LYS A 196 16.38 -12.19 -8.23
C LYS A 196 17.53 -11.29 -8.64
N ARG A 197 18.75 -11.84 -8.55
CA ARG A 197 19.92 -11.22 -9.16
C ARG A 197 19.89 -11.49 -10.66
N LYS A 198 20.30 -10.49 -11.44
CA LYS A 198 20.53 -10.71 -12.87
C LYS A 198 21.62 -11.78 -13.02
N PRO A 199 21.37 -12.82 -13.83
CA PRO A 199 22.35 -13.86 -14.05
C PRO A 199 23.55 -13.32 -14.83
N PHE A 200 24.73 -13.93 -14.61
CA PHE A 200 25.98 -13.45 -15.20
C PHE A 200 25.98 -13.41 -16.73
N TYR A 201 25.24 -14.30 -17.38
CA TYR A 201 25.12 -14.29 -18.84
C TYR A 201 24.52 -12.97 -19.36
N THR A 202 23.70 -12.26 -18.56
CA THR A 202 23.18 -10.94 -18.96
C THR A 202 24.33 -9.96 -19.19
N PHE A 203 25.35 -9.97 -18.31
CA PHE A 203 26.55 -9.16 -18.50
C PHE A 203 27.29 -9.54 -19.79
N LEU A 204 27.51 -10.85 -20.01
CA LEU A 204 28.20 -11.31 -21.21
C LEU A 204 27.45 -10.92 -22.49
N THR A 205 26.12 -11.11 -22.52
CA THR A 205 25.30 -10.70 -23.66
C THR A 205 25.34 -9.19 -23.91
N THR A 206 25.41 -8.37 -22.86
CA THR A 206 25.57 -6.92 -22.99
C THR A 206 26.94 -6.55 -23.58
N VAL A 207 28.03 -7.19 -23.13
CA VAL A 207 29.36 -6.98 -23.70
C VAL A 207 29.38 -7.35 -25.19
N CYS A 208 28.84 -8.52 -25.54
CA CYS A 208 28.73 -8.94 -26.93
C CYS A 208 27.89 -7.96 -27.77
N ALA A 209 26.79 -7.46 -27.23
CA ALA A 209 25.94 -6.48 -27.92
C ALA A 209 26.66 -5.15 -28.17
N ILE A 210 27.46 -4.66 -27.20
CA ILE A 210 28.25 -3.44 -27.34
C ILE A 210 29.34 -3.64 -28.41
N VAL A 211 30.14 -4.71 -28.29
CA VAL A 211 31.24 -4.99 -29.24
C VAL A 211 30.67 -5.19 -30.65
N GLY A 212 29.69 -6.08 -30.81
CA GLY A 212 29.04 -6.32 -32.10
C GLY A 212 28.45 -5.04 -32.69
N GLY A 213 27.73 -4.26 -31.88
CA GLY A 213 27.16 -2.97 -32.30
C GLY A 213 28.21 -1.98 -32.79
N THR A 214 29.35 -1.86 -32.09
CA THR A 214 30.44 -0.96 -32.52
C THR A 214 31.05 -1.36 -33.86
N PHE A 215 31.31 -2.66 -34.09
CA PHE A 215 31.84 -3.15 -35.36
C PHE A 215 30.84 -2.96 -36.51
N THR A 216 29.55 -3.20 -36.28
CA THR A 216 28.51 -2.95 -37.28
C THR A 216 28.44 -1.47 -37.66
N VAL A 217 28.43 -0.57 -36.67
CA VAL A 217 28.39 0.89 -36.94
C VAL A 217 29.65 1.35 -37.67
N ALA A 218 30.84 0.87 -37.27
CA ALA A 218 32.09 1.20 -37.95
C ALA A 218 32.07 0.74 -39.43
N GLY A 219 31.60 -0.48 -39.71
CA GLY A 219 31.49 -1.00 -41.07
C GLY A 219 30.51 -0.21 -41.96
N ILE A 220 29.39 0.26 -41.40
CA ILE A 220 28.44 1.12 -42.12
C ILE A 220 29.09 2.47 -42.45
N LEU A 221 29.75 3.10 -41.47
CA LEU A 221 30.42 4.39 -41.68
C LEU A 221 31.53 4.28 -42.73
N ASP A 222 32.37 3.25 -42.66
CA ASP A 222 33.43 3.02 -43.63
C ASP A 222 32.87 2.79 -45.05
N SER A 223 31.81 1.99 -45.17
CA SER A 223 31.13 1.75 -46.45
C SER A 223 30.54 3.04 -47.05
N LEU A 224 29.95 3.91 -46.22
CA LEU A 224 29.41 5.20 -46.63
C LEU A 224 30.53 6.17 -47.05
N LEU A 225 31.63 6.25 -46.30
CA LEU A 225 32.78 7.09 -46.62
C LEU A 225 33.45 6.64 -47.92
N PHE A 226 33.67 5.33 -48.09
CA PHE A 226 34.22 4.77 -49.32
C PHE A 226 33.32 5.09 -50.52
N SER A 227 32.00 4.87 -50.39
CA SER A 227 31.05 5.20 -51.46
C SER A 227 31.06 6.69 -51.79
N ALA A 228 31.10 7.57 -50.78
CA ALA A 228 31.16 9.01 -50.98
C ALA A 228 32.44 9.43 -51.71
N THR A 229 33.61 8.93 -51.29
CA THR A 229 34.90 9.24 -51.94
C THR A 229 34.96 8.72 -53.38
N GLU A 230 34.41 7.53 -53.67
CA GLU A 230 34.25 7.00 -55.03
C GLU A 230 33.39 7.91 -55.90
N ILE A 231 32.26 8.40 -55.36
CA ILE A 231 31.36 9.33 -56.06
C ILE A 231 32.05 10.67 -56.32
N PHE A 232 32.73 11.25 -55.32
CA PHE A 232 33.51 12.49 -55.49
C PHE A 232 34.61 12.33 -56.53
N ARG A 233 35.36 11.22 -56.51
CA ARG A 233 36.40 10.94 -57.51
C ARG A 233 35.81 10.79 -58.92
N LYS A 234 34.65 10.13 -59.06
CA LYS A 234 33.93 10.03 -60.34
C LYS A 234 33.42 11.40 -60.81
N ALA A 235 33.05 12.29 -59.89
CA ALA A 235 32.65 13.67 -60.16
C ALA A 235 33.81 14.51 -60.69
N GLU A 236 34.99 14.46 -60.03
CA GLU A 236 36.19 15.20 -60.46
C GLU A 236 36.71 14.75 -61.82
N LEU A 237 36.59 13.46 -62.14
CA LEU A 237 37.01 12.91 -63.44
C LEU A 237 36.00 13.17 -64.58
N GLY A 238 34.92 13.91 -64.34
CA GLY A 238 33.91 14.26 -65.34
C GLY A 238 33.13 13.06 -65.90
N LYS A 239 33.10 11.93 -65.18
CA LYS A 239 32.49 10.65 -65.60
C LYS A 239 31.15 10.36 -64.91
N LEU A 240 30.50 11.39 -64.34
CA LEU A 240 29.12 11.28 -63.87
C LEU A 240 28.17 11.40 -65.07
N GLY A 241 27.98 10.30 -65.78
CA GLY A 241 26.99 10.12 -66.85
C GLY A 241 26.50 8.69 -66.85
#